data_AF-A0A0L6WWS7-F1
#
_entry.id   AF-A0A0L6WWS7-F1
#
_cell.length_a   1.000
_cell.length_b   1.000
_cell.length_c   1.000
_cell.angle_alpha   90.00
_cell.angle_beta   90.00
_cell.angle_gamma   90.00
#
_symmetry.space_group_name_H-M   'P 1'
#
loop_
_entity.id
_entity.type
_entity.pdbx_description
1 polymer ?
#
loop_
_entity_poly.entity_id
_entity_poly.type
_entity_poly.pdbx_seq_one_letter_code
_entity_poly.pdbx_strand_id
1 'polypeptide(L)'
;MARVNVSQYSSALELSFTDPFSSIYTTNASAPLGVQAGLRYFYDFGLYSYCAYLNNSQGTCSNMTVGNQYRPYDAITSDMAANYSRITQALVQGTAFMDSSSLGSATKAAYWMLLLGTVCALLAALTGFLKSHFSFFFSTIFSVSGSILLLIGTSIWTIIIKKSDGINDLLIGDQADAVPIGIIVTLGNGLHLSWAAFVCLAVSIVPYIIRCVNIHS
;
A
#
# COMPACT_ATOMS: atom_id res chain seq x y z
N MET A 1 -3.05 -2.83 0.14
CA MET A 1 -1.65 -2.75 0.59
C MET A 1 -1.52 -1.77 1.74
N ALA A 2 -1.99 -0.53 1.59
CA ALA A 2 -2.05 0.46 2.68
C ALA A 2 -3.49 0.99 2.83
N ARG A 3 -3.83 1.48 4.02
CA ARG A 3 -5.09 2.17 4.32
C ARG A 3 -4.78 3.52 4.93
N VAL A 4 -5.32 4.59 4.37
CA VAL A 4 -5.21 5.94 4.90
C VAL A 4 -6.59 6.38 5.40
N ASN A 5 -6.71 6.64 6.69
CA ASN A 5 -7.90 7.14 7.33
C ASN A 5 -7.76 8.66 7.54
N VAL A 6 -8.69 9.44 7.01
CA VAL A 6 -8.73 10.91 7.15
C VAL A 6 -9.99 11.40 7.85
N SER A 7 -10.71 10.52 8.56
CA SER A 7 -11.98 10.85 9.24
C SER A 7 -11.84 11.88 10.36
N GLN A 8 -10.64 12.02 10.93
CA GLN A 8 -10.35 12.97 12.00
C GLN A 8 -9.75 14.29 11.48
N TYR A 9 -9.55 14.40 10.17
CA TYR A 9 -8.91 15.56 9.55
C TYR A 9 -9.73 16.85 9.75
N SER A 10 -11.06 16.81 9.60
CA SER A 10 -11.89 18.00 9.84
C SER A 10 -11.83 18.47 11.29
N SER A 11 -11.94 17.54 12.24
CA SER A 11 -11.90 17.87 13.67
C SER A 11 -10.54 18.43 14.08
N ALA A 12 -9.45 17.92 13.51
CA ALA A 12 -8.11 18.45 13.75
C ALA A 12 -7.95 19.88 13.20
N LEU A 13 -8.53 20.15 12.03
CA LEU A 13 -8.54 21.49 11.45
C LEU A 13 -9.39 22.48 12.26
N GLU A 14 -10.58 22.09 12.72
CA GLU A 14 -11.46 22.95 13.54
C GLU A 14 -10.84 23.31 14.90
N LEU A 15 -10.03 22.43 15.48
CA LEU A 15 -9.28 22.73 16.70
C LEU A 15 -8.09 23.67 16.44
N SER A 16 -7.54 23.62 15.22
CA SER A 16 -6.35 24.41 14.84
C SER A 16 -6.68 25.78 14.25
N PHE A 17 -7.89 25.96 13.69
CA PHE A 17 -8.33 27.20 13.06
C PHE A 17 -9.75 27.56 13.51
N THR A 18 -10.01 28.85 13.74
CA THR A 18 -11.25 29.38 14.32
C THR A 18 -12.48 29.37 13.38
N ASP A 19 -12.30 29.03 12.10
CA ASP A 19 -13.40 29.01 11.11
C ASP A 19 -14.04 27.62 10.98
N PRO A 20 -15.39 27.51 10.90
CA PRO A 20 -16.08 26.23 10.82
C PRO A 20 -15.86 25.54 9.46
N PHE A 21 -15.33 24.32 9.46
CA PHE A 21 -15.05 23.52 8.26
C PHE A 21 -16.18 22.52 7.98
N SER A 22 -17.39 23.00 7.71
CA SER A 22 -18.59 22.16 7.65
C SER A 22 -18.81 21.34 6.36
N SER A 23 -17.85 21.27 5.43
CA SER A 23 -18.07 20.61 4.12
C SER A 23 -16.81 20.09 3.42
N ILE A 24 -15.84 19.54 4.15
CA ILE A 24 -14.64 18.97 3.49
C ILE A 24 -14.85 17.57 2.92
N TYR A 25 -15.83 16.82 3.46
CA TYR A 25 -16.14 15.47 3.03
C TYR A 25 -17.29 15.45 2.01
N THR A 26 -17.20 14.54 1.04
CA THR A 26 -18.29 14.30 0.11
C THR A 26 -19.37 13.41 0.72
N THR A 27 -20.61 13.53 0.28
CA THR A 27 -21.73 12.65 0.69
C THR A 27 -22.11 11.64 -0.39
N ASN A 28 -21.52 11.77 -1.58
CA ASN A 28 -21.82 10.92 -2.73
C ASN A 28 -20.72 9.87 -2.97
N ALA A 29 -21.03 8.61 -2.69
CA ALA A 29 -20.06 7.51 -2.83
C ALA A 29 -19.65 7.26 -4.29
N SER A 30 -20.53 7.59 -5.24
CA SER A 30 -20.38 7.32 -6.67
C SER A 30 -19.76 8.47 -7.44
N ALA A 31 -19.41 9.58 -6.78
CA ALA A 31 -18.69 10.67 -7.42
C ALA A 31 -17.34 10.17 -7.97
N PRO A 32 -16.85 10.69 -9.09
CA PRO A 32 -15.51 10.34 -9.57
C PRO A 32 -14.42 10.77 -8.55
N LEU A 33 -13.27 10.11 -8.61
CA LEU A 33 -12.08 10.46 -7.83
C LEU A 33 -11.26 11.52 -8.58
N GLY A 34 -10.59 12.41 -7.85
CA GLY A 34 -9.68 13.43 -8.38
C GLY A 34 -10.35 14.63 -9.03
N VAL A 35 -11.64 14.87 -8.74
CA VAL A 35 -12.42 16.00 -9.30
C VAL A 35 -12.79 17.06 -8.27
N GLN A 36 -12.07 17.11 -7.14
CA GLN A 36 -12.29 18.09 -6.06
C GLN A 36 -13.72 18.06 -5.48
N ALA A 37 -14.41 16.91 -5.57
CA ALA A 37 -15.79 16.74 -5.11
C ALA A 37 -15.92 16.50 -3.60
N GLY A 38 -14.82 16.60 -2.86
CA GLY A 38 -14.74 16.39 -1.42
C GLY A 38 -14.01 15.11 -1.04
N LEU A 39 -13.48 15.10 0.18
CA LEU A 39 -12.75 13.98 0.76
C LEU A 39 -13.67 12.81 1.09
N ARG A 40 -13.07 11.63 1.09
CA ARG A 40 -13.67 10.41 1.64
C ARG A 40 -12.94 10.02 2.92
N TYR A 41 -13.55 9.21 3.79
CA TYR A 41 -12.94 8.90 5.08
C TYR A 41 -11.79 7.90 4.97
N PHE A 42 -11.91 6.91 4.08
CA PHE A 42 -10.92 5.83 3.95
C PHE A 42 -10.39 5.75 2.53
N TYR A 43 -9.06 5.73 2.38
CA TYR A 43 -8.38 5.49 1.11
C TYR A 43 -7.55 4.21 1.21
N ASP A 44 -7.98 3.17 0.51
CA ASP A 44 -7.29 1.89 0.44
C ASP A 44 -6.48 1.79 -0.86
N PHE A 45 -5.16 1.67 -0.71
CA PHE A 45 -4.23 1.58 -1.83
C PHE A 45 -3.86 0.13 -2.10
N GLY A 46 -4.19 -0.38 -3.28
CA GLY A 46 -3.80 -1.69 -3.78
C GLY A 46 -2.58 -1.64 -4.71
N LEU A 47 -2.23 -2.81 -5.27
CA LEU A 47 -1.17 -2.92 -6.29
C LEU A 47 -1.60 -2.39 -7.67
N TYR A 48 -2.89 -2.43 -7.99
CA TYR A 48 -3.43 -2.15 -9.33
C TYR A 48 -4.31 -0.90 -9.37
N SER A 49 -4.92 -0.55 -8.25
CA SER A 49 -5.79 0.62 -8.11
C SER A 49 -5.78 1.07 -6.66
N TYR A 50 -6.29 2.27 -6.44
CA TYR A 50 -6.71 2.72 -5.10
C TYR A 50 -8.21 2.92 -5.09
N CYS A 51 -8.84 2.67 -3.95
CA CYS A 51 -10.26 2.83 -3.73
C CYS A 51 -10.48 3.75 -2.55
N ALA A 52 -11.48 4.62 -2.65
CA ALA A 52 -11.80 5.54 -1.58
C ALA A 52 -13.26 5.36 -1.17
N TYR A 53 -13.50 5.40 0.13
CA TYR A 53 -14.76 5.01 0.75
C TYR A 53 -15.28 6.07 1.70
N LEU A 54 -16.59 6.31 1.62
CA LEU A 54 -17.35 7.17 2.52
C LEU A 54 -17.75 6.48 3.82
N ASN A 55 -17.65 5.16 3.87
CA ASN A 55 -17.97 4.32 5.02
C ASN A 55 -17.26 2.97 4.78
N ASN A 56 -17.43 1.98 5.65
CA ASN A 56 -16.79 0.68 5.43
C ASN A 56 -17.29 -0.10 4.20
N SER A 57 -18.38 0.32 3.53
CA SER A 57 -19.02 -0.42 2.43
C SER A 57 -19.24 0.36 1.14
N GLN A 58 -19.33 1.69 1.19
CA GLN A 58 -19.66 2.52 0.02
C GLN A 58 -18.44 3.30 -0.44
N GLY A 59 -18.00 3.08 -1.67
CA GLY A 59 -16.85 3.75 -2.24
C GLY A 59 -16.72 3.54 -3.74
N THR A 60 -15.75 4.23 -4.32
CA THR A 60 -15.42 4.14 -5.75
C THR A 60 -13.92 3.89 -5.87
N CYS A 61 -13.54 3.10 -6.89
CA CYS A 61 -12.15 2.81 -7.20
C CYS A 61 -11.67 3.61 -8.40
N SER A 62 -10.39 3.97 -8.38
CA SER A 62 -9.69 4.53 -9.53
C SER A 62 -9.52 3.49 -10.64
N ASN A 63 -9.13 3.97 -11.82
CA ASN A 63 -8.85 3.10 -12.95
C ASN A 63 -7.74 2.09 -12.62
N MET A 64 -7.91 0.83 -13.04
CA MET A 64 -6.88 -0.19 -12.86
C MET A 64 -5.71 0.09 -13.78
N THR A 65 -4.52 0.22 -13.19
CA THR A 65 -3.27 0.43 -13.92
C THR A 65 -2.21 -0.55 -13.45
N VAL A 66 -1.43 -1.06 -14.40
CA VAL A 66 -0.31 -1.96 -14.10
C VAL A 66 0.80 -1.14 -13.45
N GLY A 67 1.25 -1.58 -12.27
CA GLY A 67 2.26 -0.86 -11.50
C GLY A 67 1.74 0.48 -10.96
N ASN A 68 0.50 0.49 -10.47
CA ASN A 68 -0.08 1.66 -9.82
C ASN A 68 0.85 2.17 -8.72
N GLN A 69 1.15 3.46 -8.77
CA GLN A 69 2.11 4.08 -7.87
C GLN A 69 1.41 4.47 -6.57
N TYR A 70 2.03 4.17 -5.44
CA TYR A 70 1.52 4.60 -4.14
C TYR A 70 1.81 6.10 -3.95
N ARG A 71 0.77 6.91 -4.13
CA ARG A 71 0.81 8.37 -4.01
C ARG A 71 -0.37 8.86 -3.18
N PRO A 72 -0.35 8.64 -1.86
CA PRO A 72 -1.49 8.94 -1.00
C PRO A 72 -1.78 10.44 -0.93
N TYR A 73 -0.75 11.28 -0.87
CA TYR A 73 -0.90 12.74 -0.87
C TYR A 73 -1.61 13.27 -2.11
N ASP A 74 -1.19 12.86 -3.31
CA ASP A 74 -1.78 13.31 -4.57
C ASP A 74 -3.26 12.86 -4.69
N ALA A 75 -3.56 11.62 -4.26
CA ALA A 75 -4.91 11.08 -4.28
C ALA A 75 -5.87 11.83 -3.33
N ILE A 76 -5.40 12.20 -2.14
CA ILE A 76 -6.19 12.94 -1.15
C ILE A 76 -6.38 14.40 -1.59
N THR A 77 -5.30 15.07 -1.99
CA THR A 77 -5.35 16.50 -2.36
C THR A 77 -6.09 16.76 -3.66
N SER A 78 -6.16 15.79 -4.59
CA SER A 78 -6.97 15.90 -5.80
C SER A 78 -8.47 15.73 -5.55
N ASP A 79 -8.87 15.05 -4.47
CA ASP A 79 -10.26 14.97 -4.01
C ASP A 79 -10.69 16.22 -3.21
N MET A 80 -9.73 16.93 -2.60
CA MET A 80 -9.97 18.17 -1.84
C MET A 80 -10.28 19.37 -2.75
N ALA A 81 -11.12 20.28 -2.24
CA ALA A 81 -11.24 21.61 -2.83
C ALA A 81 -9.93 22.39 -2.72
N ALA A 82 -9.66 23.28 -3.68
CA ALA A 82 -8.38 23.98 -3.83
C ALA A 82 -7.94 24.80 -2.59
N ASN A 83 -8.89 25.23 -1.76
CA ASN A 83 -8.59 25.95 -0.53
C ASN A 83 -7.99 25.02 0.53
N TYR A 84 -8.56 23.83 0.70
CA TYR A 84 -8.10 22.84 1.67
C TYR A 84 -6.79 22.19 1.23
N SER A 85 -6.63 21.90 -0.06
CA SER A 85 -5.40 21.30 -0.57
C SER A 85 -4.16 22.16 -0.30
N ARG A 86 -4.27 23.50 -0.33
CA ARG A 86 -3.17 24.41 0.03
C ARG A 86 -2.86 24.37 1.53
N ILE A 87 -3.88 24.30 2.38
CA ILE A 87 -3.70 24.20 3.83
C ILE A 87 -2.99 22.88 4.15
N THR A 88 -3.46 21.76 3.60
CA THR A 88 -2.83 20.45 3.77
C THR A 88 -1.39 20.46 3.25
N GLN A 89 -1.11 21.11 2.12
CA GLN A 89 0.23 21.24 1.58
C GLN A 89 1.18 21.96 2.55
N ALA A 90 0.74 23.08 3.13
CA ALA A 90 1.55 23.84 4.09
C ALA A 90 1.81 23.03 5.38
N LEU A 91 0.84 22.22 5.80
CA LEU A 91 0.91 21.43 7.02
C LEU A 91 1.83 20.22 6.88
N VAL A 92 1.77 19.55 5.73
CA VAL A 92 2.45 18.28 5.46
C VAL A 92 3.82 18.50 4.78
N GLN A 93 4.21 19.75 4.55
CA GLN A 93 5.46 20.11 3.90
C GLN A 93 6.68 19.55 4.65
N GLY A 94 7.59 18.89 3.90
CA GLY A 94 8.80 18.29 4.47
C GLY A 94 8.60 16.90 5.07
N THR A 95 7.36 16.39 5.12
CA THR A 95 7.13 14.99 5.51
C THR A 95 7.37 14.04 4.33
N ALA A 96 7.72 12.80 4.65
CA ALA A 96 7.88 11.76 3.64
C ALA A 96 6.56 11.37 2.95
N PHE A 97 5.41 11.75 3.51
CA PHE A 97 4.09 11.50 2.93
C PHE A 97 3.86 12.28 1.62
N MET A 98 4.47 13.46 1.49
CA MET A 98 4.40 14.30 0.29
C MET A 98 5.33 13.83 -0.85
N ASP A 99 6.28 12.94 -0.59
CA ASP A 99 7.30 12.52 -1.56
C ASP A 99 6.75 11.48 -2.57
N SER A 100 5.85 11.92 -3.44
CA SER A 100 5.17 11.05 -4.42
C SER A 100 6.13 10.39 -5.43
N SER A 101 7.30 10.99 -5.67
CA SER A 101 8.33 10.45 -6.55
C SER A 101 9.04 9.25 -5.93
N SER A 102 9.54 9.38 -4.69
CA SER A 102 10.21 8.28 -3.98
C SER A 102 9.24 7.14 -3.67
N LEU A 103 8.04 7.47 -3.17
CA LEU A 103 7.03 6.47 -2.84
C LEU A 103 6.51 5.76 -4.09
N GLY A 104 6.25 6.51 -5.17
CA GLY A 104 5.72 5.97 -6.42
C GLY A 104 6.70 5.09 -7.19
N SER A 105 7.96 5.50 -7.28
CA SER A 105 9.00 4.72 -7.98
C SER A 105 9.31 3.41 -7.27
N ALA A 106 9.46 3.45 -5.94
CA ALA A 106 9.77 2.28 -5.14
C ALA A 106 8.60 1.28 -5.10
N THR A 107 7.34 1.75 -5.01
CA THR A 107 6.18 0.85 -5.09
C THR A 107 5.99 0.24 -6.48
N LYS A 108 6.31 0.96 -7.55
CA LYS A 108 6.31 0.39 -8.90
C LYS A 108 7.37 -0.70 -9.07
N ALA A 109 8.57 -0.52 -8.52
CA ALA A 109 9.59 -1.58 -8.52
C ALA A 109 9.14 -2.80 -7.70
N ALA A 110 8.58 -2.58 -6.51
CA ALA A 110 8.04 -3.64 -5.66
C ALA A 110 6.91 -4.42 -6.36
N TYR A 111 6.06 -3.74 -7.11
CA TYR A 111 5.02 -4.38 -7.92
C TYR A 111 5.61 -5.40 -8.90
N TRP A 112 6.65 -5.03 -9.65
CA TRP A 112 7.29 -5.93 -10.60
C TRP A 112 7.97 -7.12 -9.91
N MET A 113 8.60 -6.89 -8.75
CA MET A 113 9.22 -7.96 -7.96
C MET A 113 8.17 -8.95 -7.44
N LEU A 114 7.03 -8.46 -6.93
CA LEU A 114 5.94 -9.30 -6.46
C LEU A 114 5.33 -10.11 -7.62
N LEU A 115 5.11 -9.49 -8.78
CA LEU A 115 4.57 -10.16 -9.96
C LEU A 115 5.53 -11.24 -10.48
N LEU A 116 6.82 -10.93 -10.59
CA LEU A 116 7.81 -11.92 -11.02
C LEU A 116 7.95 -13.06 -10.01
N GLY A 117 7.90 -12.73 -8.71
CA GLY A 117 7.92 -13.70 -7.62
C GLY A 117 6.74 -14.68 -7.66
N THR A 118 5.52 -14.19 -7.93
CA THR A 118 4.34 -15.08 -8.07
C THR A 118 4.37 -15.93 -9.33
N VAL A 119 4.92 -15.41 -10.44
CA VAL A 119 5.15 -16.21 -11.66
C VAL A 119 6.17 -17.32 -11.39
N CYS A 120 7.29 -17.02 -10.72
CA CYS A 120 8.26 -18.03 -10.30
C CYS A 120 7.64 -19.06 -9.35
N ALA A 121 6.79 -18.64 -8.42
CA ALA A 121 6.05 -19.55 -7.53
C ALA A 121 5.15 -20.52 -8.30
N LEU A 122 4.43 -20.03 -9.30
CA LEU A 122 3.58 -20.87 -10.16
C LEU A 122 4.43 -21.85 -10.97
N LEU A 123 5.54 -21.39 -11.56
CA LEU A 123 6.46 -22.25 -12.30
C LEU A 123 7.10 -23.32 -11.42
N ALA A 124 7.46 -22.98 -10.17
CA ALA A 124 7.94 -23.95 -9.19
C ALA A 124 6.87 -25.02 -8.89
N ALA A 125 5.62 -24.61 -8.68
CA ALA A 125 4.53 -25.57 -8.45
C ALA A 125 4.30 -26.51 -9.65
N LEU A 126 4.30 -25.96 -10.88
CA LEU A 126 4.10 -26.75 -12.10
C LEU A 126 5.26 -27.72 -12.36
N THR A 127 6.51 -27.25 -12.20
CA THR A 127 7.69 -28.10 -12.39
C THR A 127 7.83 -29.13 -11.27
N GLY A 128 7.41 -28.83 -10.05
CA GLY A 128 7.36 -29.79 -8.95
C GLY A 128 6.37 -30.94 -9.15
N PHE A 129 5.34 -30.78 -9.99
CA PHE A 129 4.37 -31.83 -10.30
C PHE A 129 4.88 -32.81 -11.37
N LEU A 130 5.84 -32.41 -12.20
CA LEU A 130 6.37 -33.23 -13.29
C LEU A 130 7.35 -34.29 -12.76
N LYS A 131 7.11 -35.56 -13.10
CA LYS A 131 7.91 -36.74 -12.69
C LYS A 131 9.22 -36.87 -13.49
N SER A 132 10.04 -35.81 -13.55
CA SER A 132 11.35 -35.84 -14.17
C SER A 132 12.41 -35.31 -13.20
N HIS A 133 13.55 -35.98 -13.11
CA HIS A 133 14.64 -35.64 -12.19
C HIS A 133 15.14 -34.18 -12.38
N PHE A 134 15.18 -33.70 -13.63
CA PHE A 134 15.55 -32.31 -13.93
C PHE A 134 14.51 -31.30 -13.43
N SER A 135 13.23 -31.68 -13.39
CA SER A 135 12.14 -30.79 -13.00
C SER A 135 12.20 -30.39 -11.53
N PHE A 136 12.66 -31.29 -10.66
CA PHE A 136 12.84 -30.99 -9.22
C PHE A 136 13.96 -29.99 -8.96
N PHE A 137 15.06 -30.04 -9.73
CA PHE A 137 16.14 -29.06 -9.62
C PHE A 137 15.69 -27.67 -10.05
N PHE A 138 15.02 -27.57 -11.21
CA PHE A 138 14.45 -26.30 -11.68
C PHE A 138 13.40 -25.74 -10.71
N SER A 139 12.51 -26.60 -10.19
CA SER A 139 11.51 -26.21 -9.18
C SER A 139 12.15 -25.58 -7.95
N THR A 140 13.28 -26.11 -7.49
CA THR A 140 14.00 -25.59 -6.32
C THR A 140 14.57 -24.20 -6.61
N ILE A 141 15.20 -23.98 -7.77
CA ILE A 141 15.74 -22.66 -8.17
C ILE A 141 14.61 -21.63 -8.32
N PHE A 142 13.50 -22.01 -8.96
CA PHE A 142 12.33 -21.13 -9.11
C PHE A 142 11.69 -20.80 -7.76
N SER A 143 11.64 -21.76 -6.82
CA SER A 143 11.14 -21.52 -5.47
C SER A 143 12.06 -20.61 -4.65
N VAL A 144 13.38 -20.78 -4.73
CA VAL A 144 14.33 -19.90 -4.01
C VAL A 144 14.29 -18.48 -4.58
N SER A 145 14.35 -18.33 -5.91
CA SER A 145 14.29 -17.02 -6.57
C SER A 145 12.94 -16.33 -6.33
N GLY A 146 11.83 -17.06 -6.42
CA GLY A 146 10.50 -16.56 -6.07
C GLY A 146 10.42 -16.06 -4.63
N SER A 147 11.02 -16.80 -3.69
CA SER A 147 11.04 -16.42 -2.26
C SER A 147 11.75 -15.08 -2.04
N ILE A 148 12.93 -14.93 -2.64
CA ILE A 148 13.73 -13.71 -2.53
C ILE A 148 12.98 -12.52 -3.15
N LEU A 149 12.39 -12.70 -4.33
CA LEU A 149 11.62 -11.64 -5.00
C LEU A 149 10.40 -11.20 -4.19
N LEU A 150 9.65 -12.16 -3.62
CA LEU A 150 8.52 -11.86 -2.73
C LEU A 150 8.98 -11.13 -1.47
N LEU A 151 10.07 -11.58 -0.84
CA LEU A 151 10.63 -10.94 0.35
C LEU A 151 11.01 -9.49 0.07
N ILE A 152 11.73 -9.22 -1.03
CA ILE A 152 12.14 -7.86 -1.39
C ILE A 152 10.90 -6.99 -1.69
N GLY A 153 9.96 -7.48 -2.51
CA GLY A 153 8.76 -6.74 -2.88
C GLY A 153 7.87 -6.39 -1.67
N THR A 154 7.65 -7.34 -0.76
CA THR A 154 6.89 -7.13 0.48
C THR A 154 7.64 -6.22 1.46
N SER A 155 8.97 -6.33 1.56
CA SER A 155 9.77 -5.47 2.42
C SER A 155 9.74 -4.01 1.96
N ILE A 156 9.85 -3.75 0.65
CA ILE A 156 9.76 -2.39 0.08
C ILE A 156 8.39 -1.79 0.41
N TRP A 157 7.29 -2.53 0.22
CA TRP A 157 5.96 -2.05 0.60
C TRP A 157 5.84 -1.74 2.09
N THR A 158 6.40 -2.58 2.96
CA THR A 158 6.41 -2.35 4.41
C THR A 158 7.13 -1.05 4.77
N ILE A 159 8.34 -0.84 4.21
CA ILE A 159 9.17 0.34 4.46
C ILE A 159 8.45 1.60 3.97
N ILE A 160 7.87 1.58 2.77
CA ILE A 160 7.18 2.74 2.21
C ILE A 160 5.97 3.12 3.07
N ILE A 161 5.17 2.14 3.50
CA ILE A 161 4.03 2.40 4.37
C ILE A 161 4.50 2.99 5.69
N LYS A 162 5.56 2.43 6.29
CA LYS A 162 6.16 2.96 7.53
C LYS A 162 6.76 4.35 7.37
N LYS A 163 7.31 4.67 6.21
CA LYS A 163 7.77 6.02 5.88
C LYS A 163 6.59 7.00 5.81
N SER A 164 5.46 6.58 5.27
CA SER A 164 4.22 7.40 5.24
C SER A 164 3.49 7.45 6.59
N ASP A 165 3.63 6.45 7.45
CA ASP A 165 3.09 6.36 8.82
C ASP A 165 3.60 7.50 9.70
N GLY A 166 4.79 8.06 9.40
CA GLY A 166 5.33 9.21 10.13
C GLY A 166 4.48 10.48 10.06
N ILE A 167 3.46 10.56 9.19
CA ILE A 167 2.49 11.66 9.22
C ILE A 167 1.54 11.58 10.43
N ASN A 168 1.36 10.39 11.00
CA ASN A 168 0.46 10.19 12.13
C ASN A 168 0.99 10.88 13.40
N ASP A 169 2.32 11.02 13.49
CA ASP A 169 3.00 11.70 14.58
C ASP A 169 3.08 13.24 14.37
N LEU A 170 2.51 13.74 13.27
CA LEU A 170 2.50 15.16 12.97
C LEU A 170 1.43 15.87 13.81
N LEU A 171 1.89 16.71 14.71
CA LEU A 171 1.06 17.53 15.60
C LEU A 171 0.92 18.94 15.03
N ILE A 172 -0.27 19.51 15.16
CA ILE A 172 -0.63 20.87 14.74
C ILE A 172 -1.15 21.61 15.97
N GLY A 173 -0.79 22.88 16.10
CA GLY A 173 -1.13 23.72 17.25
C GLY A 173 0.10 24.26 17.95
N ASP A 174 -0.11 25.16 18.91
CA ASP A 174 0.96 25.66 19.76
C ASP A 174 1.39 24.56 20.77
N GLN A 175 2.59 24.68 21.35
CA GLN A 175 3.20 23.65 22.22
C GLN A 175 2.30 23.19 23.40
N ALA A 176 1.27 23.96 23.76
CA ALA A 176 0.33 23.68 24.82
C ALA A 176 -0.90 22.84 24.38
N ASP A 177 -1.32 22.92 23.11
CA ASP A 177 -2.54 22.29 22.56
C ASP A 177 -2.23 21.58 21.23
N ALA A 178 -1.22 20.71 21.26
CA ALA A 178 -0.78 19.96 20.09
C ALA A 178 -1.78 18.84 19.75
N VAL A 179 -2.51 18.99 18.64
CA VAL A 179 -3.51 18.03 18.15
C VAL A 179 -2.97 17.30 16.92
N PRO A 180 -3.10 15.96 16.81
CA PRO A 180 -2.67 15.24 15.61
C PRO A 180 -3.48 15.66 14.38
N ILE A 181 -2.83 15.69 13.21
CA ILE A 181 -3.45 16.06 11.92
C ILE A 181 -4.68 15.24 11.53
N GLY A 182 -4.91 14.07 12.14
CA GLY A 182 -6.09 13.26 11.86
C GLY A 182 -6.04 12.52 10.51
N ILE A 183 -4.84 12.44 9.91
CA ILE A 183 -4.51 11.56 8.78
C ILE A 183 -3.71 10.40 9.36
N ILE A 184 -4.29 9.21 9.33
CA ILE A 184 -3.71 8.01 9.92
C ILE A 184 -3.45 6.99 8.81
N VAL A 185 -2.18 6.71 8.54
CA VAL A 185 -1.76 5.67 7.60
C VAL A 185 -1.55 4.35 8.35
N THR A 186 -2.11 3.26 7.84
CA THR A 186 -2.02 1.92 8.41
C THR A 186 -1.71 0.87 7.35
N LEU A 187 -1.15 -0.25 7.80
CA LEU A 187 -0.88 -1.41 6.96
C LEU A 187 -2.21 -2.07 6.57
N GLY A 188 -2.41 -2.36 5.29
CA GLY A 188 -3.61 -3.05 4.82
C GLY A 188 -3.46 -4.57 4.79
N ASN A 189 -4.58 -5.30 4.86
CA ASN A 189 -4.62 -6.77 4.85
C ASN A 189 -3.85 -7.42 3.68
N GLY A 190 -3.82 -6.77 2.51
CA GLY A 190 -3.07 -7.26 1.35
C GLY A 190 -1.57 -7.44 1.61
N LEU A 191 -0.97 -6.64 2.50
CA LEU A 191 0.44 -6.79 2.86
C LEU A 191 0.66 -8.05 3.70
N HIS A 192 -0.22 -8.33 4.66
CA HIS A 192 -0.16 -9.55 5.47
C HIS A 192 -0.28 -10.82 4.60
N LEU A 193 -1.13 -10.77 3.57
CA LEU A 193 -1.24 -11.86 2.60
C LEU A 193 0.06 -12.07 1.82
N SER A 194 0.76 -11.00 1.44
CA SER A 194 2.06 -11.11 0.76
C SER A 194 3.16 -11.72 1.65
N TRP A 195 3.18 -11.37 2.95
CA TRP A 195 4.06 -12.00 3.93
C TRP A 195 3.73 -13.48 4.12
N ALA A 196 2.44 -13.83 4.22
CA ALA A 196 2.02 -15.22 4.31
C ALA A 196 2.45 -16.03 3.07
N ALA A 197 2.29 -15.46 1.87
CA ALA A 197 2.74 -16.09 0.63
C ALA A 197 4.25 -16.35 0.62
N PHE A 198 5.06 -15.39 1.07
CA PHE A 198 6.50 -15.59 1.24
C PHE A 198 6.80 -16.76 2.20
N VAL A 199 6.17 -16.80 3.37
CA VAL A 199 6.39 -17.87 4.36
C VAL A 199 5.99 -19.24 3.80
N CYS A 200 4.84 -19.34 3.15
CA CYS A 200 4.39 -20.58 2.51
C CYS A 200 5.40 -21.07 1.46
N LEU A 201 5.91 -20.15 0.64
CA LEU A 201 6.87 -20.50 -0.40
C LEU A 201 8.23 -20.89 0.19
N ALA A 202 8.70 -20.21 1.24
CA ALA A 202 9.92 -20.55 1.94
C ALA A 202 9.84 -21.95 2.58
N VAL A 203 8.71 -22.27 3.23
CA VAL A 203 8.47 -23.60 3.82
C VAL A 203 8.41 -24.69 2.75
N SER A 204 7.89 -24.38 1.55
CA SER A 204 7.82 -25.34 0.44
C SER A 204 9.20 -25.77 -0.11
N ILE A 205 10.27 -25.02 0.17
CA ILE A 205 11.62 -25.37 -0.26
C ILE A 205 12.11 -26.66 0.41
N VAL A 206 11.74 -26.90 1.67
CA VAL A 206 12.18 -28.08 2.46
C VAL A 206 11.82 -29.41 1.78
N PRO A 207 10.56 -29.70 1.42
CA PRO A 207 10.21 -30.95 0.74
C PRO A 207 10.87 -31.08 -0.64
N TYR A 208 11.11 -29.99 -1.37
CA TYR A 208 11.81 -30.04 -2.66
C TYR A 208 13.28 -30.48 -2.49
N ILE A 209 13.98 -29.95 -1.47
CA ILE A 209 15.36 -30.36 -1.17
C ILE A 209 15.42 -31.83 -0.76
N ILE A 210 14.53 -32.30 0.12
CA ILE A 210 14.50 -33.71 0.57
C ILE A 210 14.29 -34.66 -0.61
N ARG A 211 13.39 -34.31 -1.55
CA ARG A 211 13.15 -35.10 -2.76
C ARG A 211 14.37 -35.13 -3.69
N CYS A 212 15.08 -34.01 -3.85
CA CYS A 212 16.33 -33.97 -4.61
C CYS A 212 17.42 -34.85 -4.00
N VAL A 213 17.58 -34.84 -2.67
CA VAL A 213 18.61 -35.65 -1.98
C VAL A 213 18.28 -37.15 -2.03
N ASN A 214 17.03 -37.54 -1.79
CA ASN A 214 16.59 -38.95 -1.86
C ASN A 214 16.69 -39.57 -3.27
N ILE A 215 16.79 -38.77 -4.33
CA ILE A 215 17.00 -39.25 -5.70
C ILE A 215 18.47 -39.65 -5.94
N HIS A 216 19.40 -39.15 -5.11
CA HIS A 216 20.83 -39.32 -5.29
C HIS A 216 21.47 -40.37 -4.37
N SER A 217 20.71 -40.93 -3.42
CA SER A 217 21.14 -42.05 -2.56
C SER A 217 20.52 -43.36 -3.01
#